data_AF-A0A965YY11-F1
#
_entry.id   AF-A0A965YY11-F1
#
_cell.length_a   1.000
_cell.length_b   1.000
_cell.length_c   1.000
_cell.angle_alpha   90.00
_cell.angle_beta   90.00
_cell.angle_gamma   90.00
#
_symmetry.space_group_name_H-M   'P 1'
#
loop_
_entity.id
_entity.type
_entity.pdbx_description
1 polymer ?
#
loop_
_entity_poly.entity_id
_entity_poly.type
_entity_poly.pdbx_seq_one_letter_code
_entity_poly.pdbx_strand_id
1 'polypeptide(L)'
;MKKNVLFKGISMMMVFASLFLFVNCEGENALPETDPVVELLESGEMKGVLKENYTLDAGTSYRLTGQFIVDGGATLTIPAGTQIIANASQGQATETYIAVMMGSKINVNGTSGAPVVMTSPNAQPQDWGGLTICGEATTTAGVNATAEVGNFKYGGSKDDDNSGSISYLVIKGSGAKINTESEYNGLTLYAVGSATQISNVAIINGADDGVEFFGGTVSAQNLYLENNEDDAIDWTEGWNGTVTNAYVKHTIDGFSTVVEA
;
A
#
# COMPACT_ATOMS: atom_id res chain seq x y z
N MET A 1 -53.85 -14.76 94.15
CA MET A 1 -52.71 -14.38 95.02
C MET A 1 -51.43 -14.40 94.18
N LYS A 2 -50.60 -13.34 94.32
CA LYS A 2 -49.23 -13.14 93.77
C LYS A 2 -49.16 -12.92 92.24
N LYS A 3 -48.32 -12.05 91.67
CA LYS A 3 -47.36 -11.02 92.11
C LYS A 3 -46.94 -10.21 90.85
N ASN A 4 -46.43 -9.01 91.09
CA ASN A 4 -45.67 -8.06 90.23
C ASN A 4 -44.85 -8.65 89.06
N VAL A 5 -44.53 -7.80 88.07
CA VAL A 5 -43.17 -7.28 87.78
C VAL A 5 -43.18 -6.40 86.50
N LEU A 6 -42.58 -5.20 86.60
CA LEU A 6 -42.17 -4.35 85.47
C LEU A 6 -40.96 -4.98 84.74
N PHE A 7 -40.93 -4.94 83.42
CA PHE A 7 -39.68 -5.04 82.64
C PHE A 7 -39.70 -4.05 81.47
N LYS A 8 -38.67 -3.18 81.41
CA LYS A 8 -38.31 -2.34 80.26
C LYS A 8 -37.67 -3.24 79.20
N GLY A 9 -38.06 -3.09 77.93
CA GLY A 9 -37.43 -3.72 76.78
C GLY A 9 -37.07 -2.68 75.71
N ILE A 10 -35.78 -2.59 75.41
CA ILE A 10 -35.14 -1.89 74.29
C ILE A 10 -34.91 -2.93 73.18
N SER A 11 -35.21 -2.59 71.92
CA SER A 11 -34.66 -3.21 70.68
C SER A 11 -35.49 -2.74 69.48
N MET A 12 -35.03 -2.57 68.23
CA MET A 12 -33.71 -2.60 67.58
C MET A 12 -34.01 -2.26 66.11
N MET A 13 -33.41 -1.21 65.56
CA MET A 13 -33.60 -0.81 64.16
C MET A 13 -32.40 -1.32 63.35
N MET A 14 -32.62 -2.32 62.50
CA MET A 14 -31.59 -2.84 61.59
C MET A 14 -31.32 -1.84 60.46
N VAL A 15 -30.07 -1.42 60.33
CA VAL A 15 -29.55 -0.71 59.16
C VAL A 15 -28.73 -1.70 58.34
N PHE A 16 -29.19 -1.99 57.12
CA PHE A 16 -28.42 -2.73 56.13
C PHE A 16 -27.34 -1.80 55.55
N ALA A 17 -26.07 -2.06 55.85
CA ALA A 17 -24.95 -1.45 55.17
C ALA A 17 -24.59 -2.29 53.94
N SER A 18 -24.95 -1.83 52.75
CA SER A 18 -24.45 -2.37 51.50
C SER A 18 -23.01 -1.88 51.27
N LEU A 19 -22.05 -2.79 51.38
CA LEU A 19 -20.68 -2.57 50.95
C LEU A 19 -20.67 -2.37 49.43
N PHE A 20 -20.59 -1.12 48.99
CA PHE A 20 -20.13 -0.79 47.63
C PHE A 20 -18.61 -0.88 47.64
N LEU A 21 -18.06 -1.93 47.02
CA LEU A 21 -16.66 -1.96 46.64
C LEU A 21 -16.51 -1.04 45.42
N PHE A 22 -16.11 0.21 45.66
CA PHE A 22 -15.54 1.04 44.61
C PHE A 22 -14.14 0.51 44.33
N VAL A 23 -13.99 -0.27 43.25
CA VAL A 23 -12.68 -0.48 42.64
C VAL A 23 -12.35 0.80 41.88
N ASN A 24 -11.61 1.67 42.54
CA ASN A 24 -10.87 2.76 41.90
C ASN A 24 -9.64 2.13 41.25
N CYS A 25 -9.72 1.81 39.96
CA CYS A 25 -8.52 1.44 39.20
C CYS A 25 -7.90 2.75 38.71
N GLU A 26 -7.05 3.32 39.56
CA GLU A 26 -6.12 4.39 39.20
C GLU A 26 -5.12 3.83 38.19
N GLY A 27 -5.04 4.45 37.02
CA GLY A 27 -3.85 4.48 36.17
C GLY A 27 -3.21 3.14 35.86
N GLU A 28 -3.88 2.29 35.08
CA GLU A 28 -3.11 1.46 34.16
C GLU A 28 -2.66 2.38 33.04
N ASN A 29 -1.36 2.68 32.99
CA ASN A 29 -0.72 3.09 31.74
C ASN A 29 -1.00 1.97 30.75
N ALA A 30 -2.11 2.08 30.02
CA ALA A 30 -2.29 1.34 28.78
C ALA A 30 -1.02 1.66 27.98
N LEU A 31 -0.17 0.66 27.79
CA LEU A 31 0.89 0.73 26.80
C LEU A 31 0.19 1.20 25.51
N PRO A 32 0.76 2.15 24.76
CA PRO A 32 0.13 2.55 23.50
C PRO A 32 -0.10 1.28 22.69
N GLU A 33 -1.37 1.00 22.35
CA GLU A 33 -1.68 -0.08 21.41
C GLU A 33 -0.97 0.30 20.11
N THR A 34 0.07 -0.48 19.77
CA THR A 34 0.76 -0.40 18.51
C THR A 34 -0.25 -0.67 17.39
N ASP A 35 -0.23 0.14 16.33
CA ASP A 35 -1.12 -0.07 15.19
C ASP A 35 -0.92 -1.50 14.68
N PRO A 36 -1.99 -2.31 14.51
CA PRO A 36 -1.86 -3.70 14.06
C PRO A 36 -1.07 -3.85 12.76
N VAL A 37 -1.08 -2.86 11.88
CA VAL A 37 -0.28 -2.87 10.64
C VAL A 37 1.21 -2.71 10.93
N VAL A 38 1.56 -1.91 11.94
CA VAL A 38 2.95 -1.73 12.37
C VAL A 38 3.50 -3.01 12.99
N GLU A 39 2.73 -3.70 13.83
CA GLU A 39 3.12 -5.00 14.38
C GLU A 39 3.36 -6.04 13.28
N LEU A 40 2.52 -6.06 12.24
CA LEU A 40 2.72 -6.92 11.07
C LEU A 40 4.03 -6.58 10.36
N LEU A 41 4.31 -5.29 10.12
CA LEU A 41 5.55 -4.84 9.48
C LEU A 41 6.79 -5.21 10.30
N GLU A 42 6.75 -5.06 11.63
CA GLU A 42 7.84 -5.49 12.52
C GLU A 42 8.09 -7.00 12.47
N SER A 43 7.06 -7.80 12.17
CA SER A 43 7.18 -9.25 11.95
C SER A 43 7.54 -9.64 10.51
N GLY A 44 7.70 -8.68 9.61
CA GLY A 44 8.01 -8.91 8.19
C GLY A 44 6.79 -9.27 7.33
N GLU A 45 5.56 -9.05 7.81
CA GLU A 45 4.33 -9.25 7.05
C GLU A 45 3.77 -7.90 6.60
N MET A 46 3.41 -7.77 5.33
CA MET A 46 2.82 -6.57 4.75
C MET A 46 1.37 -6.85 4.38
N LYS A 47 0.43 -6.30 5.15
CA LYS A 47 -1.01 -6.36 4.89
C LYS A 47 -1.75 -5.29 5.69
N GLY A 48 -2.79 -4.71 5.11
CA GLY A 48 -3.64 -3.72 5.77
C GLY A 48 -3.36 -2.29 5.32
N VAL A 49 -3.84 -1.32 6.10
CA VAL A 49 -3.77 0.10 5.76
C VAL A 49 -2.81 0.81 6.71
N LEU A 50 -1.64 1.19 6.20
CA LEU A 50 -0.65 1.98 6.93
C LEU A 50 -1.10 3.44 6.97
N LYS A 51 -1.36 3.96 8.18
CA LYS A 51 -1.83 5.33 8.42
C LYS A 51 -0.81 6.25 9.08
N GLU A 52 0.39 5.74 9.34
CA GLU A 52 1.50 6.51 9.89
C GLU A 52 2.80 6.26 9.13
N ASN A 53 3.75 7.19 9.29
CA ASN A 53 5.03 7.08 8.62
C ASN A 53 5.80 5.86 9.12
N TYR A 54 6.28 5.03 8.21
CA TYR A 54 7.04 3.83 8.57
C TYR A 54 8.23 3.65 7.64
N THR A 55 9.36 3.27 8.20
CA THR A 55 10.56 2.90 7.44
C THR A 55 10.80 1.41 7.63
N LEU A 56 10.80 0.67 6.51
CA LEU A 56 11.12 -0.75 6.53
C LEU A 56 12.57 -0.98 7.00
N ASP A 57 12.84 -2.10 7.66
CA ASP A 57 14.18 -2.57 7.99
C ASP A 57 14.73 -3.40 6.83
N ALA A 58 15.82 -2.95 6.20
CA ALA A 58 16.47 -3.67 5.11
C ALA A 58 17.00 -5.07 5.52
N GLY A 59 17.15 -5.34 6.81
CA GLY A 59 17.50 -6.65 7.35
C GLY A 59 16.34 -7.65 7.36
N THR A 60 15.10 -7.18 7.17
CA THR A 60 13.89 -8.00 7.18
C THR A 60 13.49 -8.39 5.75
N SER A 61 13.16 -9.68 5.57
CA SER A 61 12.50 -10.14 4.33
C SER A 61 11.00 -9.97 4.48
N TYR A 62 10.42 -9.04 3.72
CA TYR A 62 9.00 -8.73 3.82
C TYR A 62 8.16 -9.64 2.94
N ARG A 63 7.01 -10.08 3.47
CA ARG A 63 6.02 -10.90 2.77
C ARG A 63 4.74 -10.11 2.60
N LEU A 64 4.42 -9.75 1.37
CA LEU A 64 3.14 -9.14 1.01
C LEU A 64 2.12 -10.27 0.84
N THR A 65 1.16 -10.36 1.78
CA THR A 65 0.18 -11.46 1.87
C THR A 65 -1.26 -10.99 1.63
N GLY A 66 -1.41 -9.78 1.12
CA GLY A 66 -2.67 -9.21 0.69
C GLY A 66 -2.48 -7.76 0.24
N GLN A 67 -3.56 -6.98 0.30
CA GLN A 67 -3.53 -5.56 0.01
C GLN A 67 -2.72 -4.83 1.10
N PHE A 68 -1.70 -4.08 0.70
CA PHE A 68 -0.98 -3.16 1.57
C PHE A 68 -1.13 -1.73 1.05
N ILE A 69 -1.87 -0.92 1.79
CA ILE A 69 -2.31 0.40 1.35
C ILE A 69 -1.66 1.46 2.25
N VAL A 70 -0.95 2.41 1.66
CA VAL A 70 -0.41 3.59 2.35
C VAL A 70 -1.43 4.72 2.20
N ASP A 71 -1.99 5.18 3.31
CA ASP A 71 -3.11 6.14 3.32
C ASP A 71 -2.98 7.16 4.48
N GLY A 72 -3.90 8.12 4.55
CA GLY A 72 -3.98 9.08 5.66
C GLY A 72 -2.83 10.09 5.70
N GLY A 73 -2.14 10.29 4.58
CA GLY A 73 -0.95 11.15 4.51
C GLY A 73 0.33 10.47 5.02
N ALA A 74 0.29 9.16 5.24
CA ALA A 74 1.44 8.37 5.64
C ALA A 74 2.52 8.34 4.55
N THR A 75 3.75 8.12 4.98
CA THR A 75 4.91 7.88 4.11
C THR A 75 5.51 6.51 4.41
N LEU A 76 5.51 5.63 3.42
CA LEU A 76 6.29 4.39 3.46
C LEU A 76 7.70 4.65 2.92
N THR A 77 8.73 4.37 3.70
CA THR A 77 10.12 4.47 3.26
C THR A 77 10.74 3.08 3.16
N ILE A 78 11.31 2.75 2.00
CA ILE A 78 11.89 1.44 1.69
C ILE A 78 13.39 1.64 1.43
N PRO A 79 14.28 1.25 2.38
CA PRO A 79 15.71 1.42 2.21
C PRO A 79 16.31 0.52 1.12
N ALA A 80 17.49 0.88 0.64
CA ALA A 80 18.26 0.09 -0.33
C ALA A 80 18.42 -1.38 0.09
N GLY A 81 18.34 -2.30 -0.88
CA GLY A 81 18.52 -3.73 -0.66
C GLY A 81 17.32 -4.45 -0.05
N THR A 82 16.23 -3.75 0.28
CA THR A 82 15.00 -4.38 0.79
C THR A 82 14.40 -5.31 -0.25
N GLN A 83 13.96 -6.49 0.20
CA GLN A 83 13.21 -7.44 -0.61
C GLN A 83 11.78 -7.59 -0.06
N ILE A 84 10.81 -7.41 -0.95
CA ILE A 84 9.38 -7.62 -0.69
C ILE A 84 8.93 -8.77 -1.59
N ILE A 85 8.45 -9.85 -0.98
CA ILE A 85 7.98 -11.04 -1.67
C ILE A 85 6.45 -11.06 -1.62
N ALA A 86 5.80 -10.88 -2.77
CA ALA A 86 4.36 -10.99 -2.96
C ALA A 86 3.93 -12.46 -2.89
N ASN A 87 3.64 -12.92 -1.67
CA ASN A 87 3.18 -14.26 -1.35
C ASN A 87 1.66 -14.35 -1.47
N ALA A 88 1.15 -14.14 -2.69
CA ALA A 88 -0.27 -14.32 -2.98
C ALA A 88 -0.68 -15.77 -2.66
N SER A 89 -1.78 -15.91 -1.91
CA SER A 89 -2.42 -17.22 -1.76
C SER A 89 -3.05 -17.64 -3.08
N GLN A 90 -3.30 -18.94 -3.26
CA GLN A 90 -3.92 -19.45 -4.48
C GLN A 90 -5.25 -18.73 -4.75
N GLY A 91 -5.38 -18.14 -5.94
CA GLY A 91 -6.57 -17.37 -6.34
C GLY A 91 -6.70 -16.00 -5.66
N GLN A 92 -5.64 -15.46 -5.08
CA GLN A 92 -5.61 -14.16 -4.39
C GLN A 92 -4.57 -13.20 -4.99
N ALA A 93 -4.13 -13.43 -6.22
CA ALA A 93 -3.18 -12.56 -6.92
C ALA A 93 -3.72 -11.12 -7.07
N THR A 94 -5.01 -10.99 -7.41
CA THR A 94 -5.73 -9.70 -7.49
C THR A 94 -5.96 -9.03 -6.13
N GLU A 95 -5.71 -9.76 -5.04
CA GLU A 95 -5.85 -9.24 -3.67
C GLU A 95 -4.48 -8.98 -3.03
N THR A 96 -3.39 -9.09 -3.80
CA THR A 96 -2.01 -8.96 -3.32
C THR A 96 -1.29 -7.90 -4.13
N TYR A 97 -1.23 -6.68 -3.61
CA TYR A 97 -0.62 -5.52 -4.27
C TYR A 97 -0.25 -4.44 -3.24
N ILE A 98 0.55 -3.47 -3.67
CA ILE A 98 0.85 -2.26 -2.88
C ILE A 98 0.15 -1.08 -3.54
N ALA A 99 -0.56 -0.27 -2.75
CA ALA A 99 -1.21 0.93 -3.24
C ALA A 99 -0.87 2.14 -2.35
N VAL A 100 -0.66 3.30 -2.97
CA VAL A 100 -0.39 4.58 -2.29
C VAL A 100 -1.50 5.55 -2.63
N MET A 101 -2.28 5.97 -1.64
CA MET A 101 -3.46 6.82 -1.82
C MET A 101 -3.08 8.29 -1.94
N MET A 102 -3.99 9.11 -2.49
CA MET A 102 -3.81 10.57 -2.60
C MET A 102 -3.35 11.20 -1.28
N GLY A 103 -2.38 12.11 -1.36
CA GLY A 103 -1.77 12.78 -0.21
C GLY A 103 -0.76 11.93 0.57
N SER A 104 -0.70 10.62 0.33
CA SER A 104 0.27 9.69 0.93
C SER A 104 1.49 9.51 0.02
N LYS A 105 2.57 8.92 0.55
CA LYS A 105 3.86 8.87 -0.15
C LYS A 105 4.55 7.52 -0.05
N ILE A 106 5.35 7.22 -1.07
CA ILE A 106 6.32 6.13 -1.06
C ILE A 106 7.71 6.65 -1.42
N ASN A 107 8.72 6.28 -0.63
CA ASN A 107 10.12 6.59 -0.86
C ASN A 107 10.92 5.30 -1.02
N VAL A 108 11.15 4.88 -2.27
CA VAL A 108 11.98 3.73 -2.61
C VAL A 108 13.41 4.19 -2.83
N ASN A 109 14.28 3.90 -1.85
CA ASN A 109 15.66 4.39 -1.79
C ASN A 109 16.66 3.32 -2.23
N GLY A 110 16.38 2.63 -3.34
CA GLY A 110 17.33 1.69 -3.92
C GLY A 110 18.59 2.37 -4.42
N THR A 111 19.62 1.57 -4.67
CA THR A 111 20.85 2.02 -5.33
C THR A 111 21.25 1.04 -6.45
N SER A 112 22.17 1.43 -7.33
CA SER A 112 22.68 0.54 -8.37
C SER A 112 23.33 -0.74 -7.83
N GLY A 113 23.93 -0.69 -6.63
CA GLY A 113 24.54 -1.84 -5.96
C GLY A 113 23.59 -2.63 -5.05
N ALA A 114 22.46 -2.03 -4.67
CA ALA A 114 21.47 -2.61 -3.78
C ALA A 114 20.08 -2.07 -4.14
N PRO A 115 19.48 -2.54 -5.25
CA PRO A 115 18.13 -2.11 -5.62
C PRO A 115 17.11 -2.61 -4.60
N VAL A 116 15.95 -1.96 -4.56
CA VAL A 116 14.77 -2.53 -3.90
C VAL A 116 14.12 -3.50 -4.88
N VAL A 117 13.75 -4.70 -4.40
CA VAL A 117 13.12 -5.73 -5.23
C VAL A 117 11.74 -6.06 -4.68
N MET A 118 10.71 -5.88 -5.50
CA MET A 118 9.36 -6.36 -5.28
C MET A 118 9.10 -7.50 -6.27
N THR A 119 8.87 -8.71 -5.78
CA THR A 119 8.77 -9.91 -6.63
C THR A 119 7.79 -10.90 -6.04
N SER A 120 7.21 -11.77 -6.86
CA SER A 120 6.59 -13.01 -6.35
C SER A 120 7.65 -14.11 -6.11
N PRO A 121 7.30 -15.23 -5.45
CA PRO A 121 8.19 -16.38 -5.29
C PRO A 121 8.69 -16.98 -6.61
N ASN A 122 7.89 -16.94 -7.67
CA ASN A 122 8.22 -17.53 -8.97
C ASN A 122 8.63 -16.50 -10.03
N ALA A 123 8.42 -15.21 -9.75
CA ALA A 123 8.62 -14.09 -10.68
C ALA A 123 7.96 -14.35 -12.05
N GLN A 124 6.76 -14.95 -12.05
CA GLN A 124 5.99 -15.24 -13.25
C GLN A 124 4.89 -14.19 -13.46
N PRO A 125 4.51 -13.92 -14.71
CA PRO A 125 3.36 -13.08 -15.03
C PRO A 125 2.11 -13.53 -14.25
N GLN A 126 1.29 -12.56 -13.84
CA GLN A 126 0.02 -12.76 -13.10
C GLN A 126 0.16 -13.21 -11.63
N ASP A 127 1.38 -13.30 -11.08
CA ASP A 127 1.55 -13.78 -9.70
C ASP A 127 1.00 -12.80 -8.65
N TRP A 128 0.97 -11.48 -8.93
CA TRP A 128 0.47 -10.44 -8.02
C TRP A 128 0.13 -9.12 -8.76
N GLY A 129 -0.47 -8.15 -8.06
CA GLY A 129 -1.02 -6.93 -8.68
C GLY A 129 -0.07 -5.75 -8.84
N GLY A 130 1.21 -5.86 -8.51
CA GLY A 130 2.18 -4.76 -8.72
C GLY A 130 2.04 -3.58 -7.75
N LEU A 131 2.46 -2.40 -8.20
CA LEU A 131 2.50 -1.16 -7.43
C LEU A 131 1.62 -0.08 -8.08
N THR A 132 0.65 0.42 -7.32
CA THR A 132 -0.25 1.50 -7.75
C THR A 132 -0.03 2.77 -6.91
N ILE A 133 0.04 3.93 -7.57
CA ILE A 133 0.16 5.23 -6.90
C ILE A 133 -0.93 6.17 -7.42
N CYS A 134 -1.74 6.70 -6.50
CA CYS A 134 -2.79 7.67 -6.79
C CYS A 134 -2.36 9.07 -6.31
N GLY A 135 -2.28 10.02 -7.24
CA GLY A 135 -1.92 11.41 -6.98
C GLY A 135 -3.08 12.39 -7.18
N GLU A 136 -2.77 13.67 -6.92
CA GLU A 136 -3.72 14.78 -6.92
C GLU A 136 -3.62 15.69 -8.17
N ALA A 137 -2.85 15.29 -9.20
CA ALA A 137 -2.65 16.08 -10.41
C ALA A 137 -3.86 16.03 -11.35
N THR A 138 -3.83 16.83 -12.42
CA THR A 138 -4.92 16.87 -13.41
C THR A 138 -4.96 15.60 -14.27
N THR A 139 -6.15 15.11 -14.56
CA THR A 139 -6.44 14.01 -15.51
C THR A 139 -7.71 14.38 -16.29
N THR A 140 -7.85 13.89 -17.54
CA THR A 140 -9.10 14.05 -18.29
C THR A 140 -10.27 13.24 -17.73
N ALA A 141 -10.02 12.26 -16.85
CA ALA A 141 -11.08 11.55 -16.11
C ALA A 141 -11.77 12.44 -15.06
N GLY A 142 -11.17 13.58 -14.71
CA GLY A 142 -11.70 14.56 -13.75
C GLY A 142 -11.19 14.37 -12.33
N VAL A 143 -11.79 15.12 -11.40
CA VAL A 143 -11.40 15.14 -9.98
C VAL A 143 -12.06 14.00 -9.23
N ASN A 144 -11.32 13.32 -8.34
CA ASN A 144 -11.80 12.16 -7.58
C ASN A 144 -12.39 11.05 -8.48
N ALA A 145 -11.76 10.83 -9.64
CA ALA A 145 -12.01 9.69 -10.49
C ALA A 145 -11.79 8.38 -9.70
N THR A 146 -12.39 7.30 -10.17
CA THR A 146 -12.26 5.97 -9.56
C THR A 146 -11.34 5.14 -10.42
N ALA A 147 -10.22 4.67 -9.86
CA ALA A 147 -9.32 3.74 -10.52
C ALA A 147 -10.06 2.45 -10.85
N GLU A 148 -9.68 1.81 -11.95
CA GLU A 148 -10.27 0.54 -12.40
C GLU A 148 -10.13 -0.55 -11.34
N VAL A 149 -9.10 -0.42 -10.51
CA VAL A 149 -8.73 -1.38 -9.50
C VAL A 149 -8.79 -0.80 -8.09
N GLY A 150 -9.25 -1.60 -7.13
CA GLY A 150 -9.33 -1.24 -5.72
C GLY A 150 -10.35 -0.14 -5.37
N ASN A 151 -11.08 0.41 -6.34
CA ASN A 151 -11.96 1.58 -6.19
C ASN A 151 -11.24 2.82 -5.62
N PHE A 152 -9.94 2.95 -5.88
CA PHE A 152 -9.14 4.05 -5.35
C PHE A 152 -9.52 5.38 -5.98
N LYS A 153 -9.38 6.46 -5.20
CA LYS A 153 -9.61 7.82 -5.69
C LYS A 153 -8.32 8.44 -6.14
N TYR A 154 -8.37 9.09 -7.30
CA TYR A 154 -7.26 9.84 -7.87
C TYR A 154 -7.78 11.08 -8.62
N GLY A 155 -6.85 11.95 -9.00
CA GLY A 155 -7.17 13.10 -9.83
C GLY A 155 -7.64 14.31 -9.02
N GLY A 156 -7.12 15.47 -9.41
CA GLY A 156 -7.36 16.75 -8.74
C GLY A 156 -7.00 17.90 -9.66
N SER A 157 -6.34 18.91 -9.09
CA SER A 157 -5.90 20.11 -9.81
C SER A 157 -4.49 20.54 -9.43
N LYS A 158 -3.73 19.64 -8.80
CA LYS A 158 -2.42 19.94 -8.20
C LYS A 158 -1.33 19.25 -8.99
N ASP A 159 -0.98 19.85 -10.13
CA ASP A 159 0.01 19.29 -11.05
C ASP A 159 1.43 19.22 -10.45
N ASP A 160 1.68 19.89 -9.33
CA ASP A 160 2.91 19.79 -8.54
C ASP A 160 2.75 18.87 -7.31
N ASP A 161 1.76 17.96 -7.32
CA ASP A 161 1.62 16.93 -6.29
C ASP A 161 2.88 16.06 -6.18
N ASN A 162 3.17 15.61 -4.95
CA ASN A 162 4.35 14.83 -4.62
C ASN A 162 3.94 13.57 -3.86
N SER A 163 3.87 12.46 -4.60
CA SER A 163 3.59 11.11 -4.09
C SER A 163 4.86 10.38 -3.63
N GLY A 164 6.00 11.07 -3.57
CA GLY A 164 7.27 10.57 -3.04
C GLY A 164 8.38 10.46 -4.09
N SER A 165 9.20 9.42 -3.96
CA SER A 165 10.35 9.18 -4.84
C SER A 165 10.64 7.70 -5.03
N ILE A 166 11.00 7.32 -6.25
CA ILE A 166 11.40 5.95 -6.61
C ILE A 166 12.77 6.02 -7.29
N SER A 167 13.73 5.30 -6.72
CA SER A 167 15.07 5.12 -7.29
C SER A 167 15.51 3.66 -7.17
N TYR A 168 15.96 3.07 -8.28
CA TYR A 168 16.46 1.68 -8.36
C TYR A 168 15.47 0.65 -7.78
N LEU A 169 14.29 0.59 -8.39
CA LEU A 169 13.25 -0.37 -8.08
C LEU A 169 13.19 -1.46 -9.15
N VAL A 170 13.07 -2.71 -8.74
CA VAL A 170 12.80 -3.86 -9.62
C VAL A 170 11.48 -4.49 -9.22
N ILE A 171 10.51 -4.53 -10.13
CA ILE A 171 9.21 -5.21 -9.99
C ILE A 171 9.23 -6.45 -10.88
N LYS A 172 8.84 -7.62 -10.36
CA LYS A 172 8.79 -8.87 -11.13
C LYS A 172 7.51 -9.65 -10.92
N GLY A 173 6.94 -10.18 -12.01
CA GLY A 173 5.79 -11.09 -11.95
C GLY A 173 4.45 -10.43 -11.64
N SER A 174 4.28 -9.13 -11.95
CA SER A 174 3.00 -8.44 -11.86
C SER A 174 2.03 -8.90 -12.97
N GLY A 175 0.84 -8.31 -13.09
CA GLY A 175 -0.12 -8.73 -14.13
C GLY A 175 -1.36 -9.46 -13.61
N ALA A 176 -1.69 -9.42 -12.31
CA ALA A 176 -2.78 -10.25 -11.80
C ALA A 176 -4.09 -10.05 -12.60
N LYS A 177 -4.65 -11.13 -13.14
CA LYS A 177 -5.83 -11.06 -14.01
C LYS A 177 -7.11 -10.77 -13.24
N ILE A 178 -7.72 -9.62 -13.48
CA ILE A 178 -8.96 -9.17 -12.83
C ILE A 178 -10.17 -9.83 -13.48
N ASN A 179 -10.24 -9.77 -14.81
CA ASN A 179 -11.30 -10.39 -15.61
C ASN A 179 -10.77 -10.79 -16.99
N THR A 180 -11.62 -11.06 -17.98
CA THR A 180 -11.15 -11.50 -19.30
C THR A 180 -10.47 -10.38 -20.10
N GLU A 181 -10.78 -9.12 -19.79
CA GLU A 181 -10.37 -7.91 -20.50
C GLU A 181 -9.55 -6.93 -19.63
N SER A 182 -9.16 -7.33 -18.40
CA SER A 182 -8.41 -6.41 -17.52
C SER A 182 -7.49 -7.16 -16.57
N GLU A 183 -6.30 -6.62 -16.41
CA GLU A 183 -5.19 -7.10 -15.64
C GLU A 183 -4.65 -5.94 -14.76
N TYR A 184 -3.62 -6.20 -13.94
CA TYR A 184 -2.91 -5.16 -13.19
C TYR A 184 -1.56 -4.89 -13.84
N ASN A 185 -1.10 -3.65 -13.88
CA ASN A 185 0.21 -3.31 -14.45
C ASN A 185 1.39 -3.61 -13.50
N GLY A 186 2.61 -3.43 -14.01
CA GLY A 186 3.82 -3.40 -13.17
C GLY A 186 3.86 -2.21 -12.23
N LEU A 187 3.87 -1.02 -12.82
CA LEU A 187 3.80 0.27 -12.12
C LEU A 187 2.65 1.09 -12.68
N THR A 188 1.61 1.29 -11.89
CA THR A 188 0.44 2.10 -12.27
C THR A 188 0.51 3.48 -11.62
N LEU A 189 0.38 4.54 -12.42
CA LEU A 189 0.50 5.92 -11.99
C LEU A 189 -0.77 6.71 -12.32
N TYR A 190 -1.70 6.76 -11.37
CA TYR A 190 -2.94 7.52 -11.48
C TYR A 190 -2.75 8.98 -11.06
N ALA A 191 -2.82 9.91 -12.00
CA ALA A 191 -2.73 11.36 -11.79
C ALA A 191 -1.59 11.80 -10.85
N VAL A 192 -0.41 11.18 -10.99
CA VAL A 192 0.76 11.48 -10.17
C VAL A 192 1.38 12.81 -10.62
N GLY A 193 1.70 13.68 -9.66
CA GLY A 193 2.18 15.04 -9.94
C GLY A 193 3.68 15.13 -10.24
N SER A 194 4.06 16.25 -10.86
CA SER A 194 5.40 16.54 -11.37
C SER A 194 6.48 16.71 -10.29
N ALA A 195 6.10 16.89 -9.02
CA ALA A 195 7.05 16.93 -7.91
C ALA A 195 7.45 15.52 -7.41
N THR A 196 6.79 14.47 -7.92
CA THR A 196 7.19 13.08 -7.69
C THR A 196 8.39 12.73 -8.58
N GLN A 197 9.37 12.02 -8.03
CA GLN A 197 10.58 11.64 -8.77
C GLN A 197 10.60 10.14 -9.05
N ILE A 198 10.65 9.72 -10.32
CA ILE A 198 10.73 8.31 -10.69
C ILE A 198 11.96 8.10 -11.58
N SER A 199 12.91 7.27 -11.11
CA SER A 199 14.13 6.97 -11.85
C SER A 199 14.64 5.55 -11.64
N ASN A 200 15.25 4.96 -12.67
CA ASN A 200 15.89 3.64 -12.63
C ASN A 200 14.91 2.55 -12.15
N VAL A 201 13.84 2.33 -12.92
CA VAL A 201 12.81 1.33 -12.61
C VAL A 201 12.92 0.20 -13.62
N ALA A 202 12.92 -1.04 -13.13
CA ALA A 202 12.88 -2.24 -13.94
C ALA A 202 11.57 -3.01 -13.70
N ILE A 203 10.87 -3.36 -14.78
CA ILE A 203 9.68 -4.22 -14.74
C ILE A 203 10.01 -5.46 -15.56
N ILE A 204 9.82 -6.65 -14.98
CA ILE A 204 10.27 -7.91 -15.57
C ILE A 204 9.16 -8.96 -15.46
N ASN A 205 8.80 -9.61 -16.57
CA ASN A 205 7.80 -10.66 -16.65
C ASN A 205 6.44 -10.22 -16.08
N GLY A 206 5.91 -9.07 -16.51
CA GLY A 206 4.54 -8.64 -16.20
C GLY A 206 3.55 -9.19 -17.23
N ALA A 207 2.34 -9.56 -16.82
CA ALA A 207 1.30 -10.06 -17.73
C ALA A 207 0.49 -8.97 -18.44
N ASP A 208 0.85 -7.73 -18.21
CA ASP A 208 0.17 -6.52 -18.64
C ASP A 208 1.25 -5.43 -18.78
N ASP A 209 0.86 -4.18 -18.78
CA ASP A 209 1.77 -3.09 -19.03
C ASP A 209 2.95 -3.03 -18.05
N GLY A 210 4.11 -2.64 -18.58
CA GLY A 210 5.27 -2.35 -17.77
C GLY A 210 5.01 -1.18 -16.83
N VAL A 211 4.74 -0.02 -17.42
CA VAL A 211 4.34 1.20 -16.72
C VAL A 211 3.16 1.79 -17.45
N GLU A 212 2.09 2.11 -16.72
CA GLU A 212 0.94 2.80 -17.27
C GLU A 212 0.65 4.11 -16.52
N PHE A 213 0.49 5.19 -17.27
CA PHE A 213 0.15 6.51 -16.75
C PHE A 213 -1.31 6.85 -17.04
N PHE A 214 -2.12 6.98 -15.99
CA PHE A 214 -3.50 7.45 -16.10
C PHE A 214 -3.56 8.93 -15.73
N GLY A 215 -3.34 9.80 -16.70
CA GLY A 215 -3.29 11.24 -16.49
C GLY A 215 -2.10 11.68 -15.61
N GLY A 216 -2.13 12.91 -15.11
CA GLY A 216 -1.07 13.47 -14.27
C GLY A 216 0.09 14.08 -15.04
N THR A 217 1.13 14.47 -14.32
CA THR A 217 2.25 15.29 -14.83
C THR A 217 3.62 14.76 -14.41
N VAL A 218 3.67 13.61 -13.74
CA VAL A 218 4.92 12.95 -13.36
C VAL A 218 5.73 12.58 -14.59
N SER A 219 7.05 12.73 -14.51
CA SER A 219 7.99 12.23 -15.50
C SER A 219 8.81 11.08 -14.92
N ALA A 220 9.20 10.14 -15.77
CA ALA A 220 10.03 9.00 -15.40
C ALA A 220 11.35 8.99 -16.20
N GLN A 221 12.40 8.43 -15.62
CA GLN A 221 13.71 8.34 -16.26
C GLN A 221 14.35 6.96 -16.09
N ASN A 222 15.01 6.46 -17.13
CA ASN A 222 15.72 5.18 -17.13
C ASN A 222 14.80 4.00 -16.77
N LEU A 223 13.91 3.66 -17.68
CA LEU A 223 13.07 2.46 -17.58
C LEU A 223 13.76 1.26 -18.22
N TYR A 224 13.68 0.10 -17.57
CA TYR A 224 14.06 -1.20 -18.14
C TYR A 224 12.84 -2.11 -18.11
N LEU A 225 12.40 -2.58 -19.27
CA LEU A 225 11.14 -3.31 -19.40
C LEU A 225 11.43 -4.60 -20.15
N GLU A 226 11.21 -5.73 -19.49
CA GLU A 226 11.57 -7.05 -20.01
C GLU A 226 10.38 -8.00 -19.95
N ASN A 227 10.00 -8.54 -21.12
CA ASN A 227 8.96 -9.56 -21.23
C ASN A 227 7.62 -9.14 -20.56
N ASN A 228 7.21 -7.89 -20.73
CA ASN A 228 5.81 -7.50 -20.53
C ASN A 228 4.94 -8.15 -21.62
N GLU A 229 3.76 -8.64 -21.25
CA GLU A 229 2.88 -9.37 -22.18
C GLU A 229 1.95 -8.45 -22.98
N ASP A 230 1.65 -7.25 -22.48
CA ASP A 230 0.97 -6.18 -23.25
C ASP A 230 1.96 -5.07 -23.62
N ASP A 231 1.75 -3.82 -23.19
CA ASP A 231 2.59 -2.71 -23.60
C ASP A 231 3.76 -2.44 -22.63
N ALA A 232 4.90 -2.04 -23.18
CA ALA A 232 6.03 -1.72 -22.30
C ALA A 232 5.73 -0.42 -21.52
N ILE A 233 5.25 0.60 -22.22
CA ILE A 233 4.89 1.91 -21.67
C ILE A 233 3.56 2.31 -22.29
N ASP A 234 2.54 2.50 -21.46
CA ASP A 234 1.25 3.03 -21.92
C ASP A 234 0.90 4.31 -21.15
N TRP A 235 0.11 5.18 -21.78
CA TRP A 235 -0.54 6.25 -21.08
C TRP A 235 -1.93 6.54 -21.65
N THR A 236 -2.80 6.96 -20.76
CA THR A 236 -4.13 7.43 -21.09
C THR A 236 -4.47 8.67 -20.27
N GLU A 237 -5.72 9.12 -20.40
CA GLU A 237 -6.32 10.20 -19.61
C GLU A 237 -5.56 11.54 -19.61
N GLY A 238 -4.87 11.82 -20.72
CA GLY A 238 -4.18 13.09 -20.92
C GLY A 238 -2.95 13.29 -20.03
N TRP A 239 -2.20 12.21 -19.74
CA TRP A 239 -0.90 12.33 -19.11
C TRP A 239 -0.01 13.36 -19.83
N ASN A 240 0.59 14.24 -19.04
CA ASN A 240 1.40 15.36 -19.52
C ASN A 240 2.76 15.37 -18.82
N GLY A 241 3.48 14.26 -18.95
CA GLY A 241 4.83 14.07 -18.47
C GLY A 241 5.80 13.70 -19.58
N THR A 242 6.96 13.17 -19.20
CA THR A 242 7.96 12.64 -20.12
C THR A 242 8.54 11.33 -19.61
N VAL A 243 8.94 10.46 -20.54
CA VAL A 243 9.87 9.36 -20.25
C VAL A 243 11.20 9.70 -20.90
N THR A 244 12.27 9.79 -20.10
CA THR A 244 13.64 9.96 -20.61
C THR A 244 14.43 8.68 -20.44
N ASN A 245 14.86 8.09 -21.56
CA ASN A 245 15.51 6.77 -21.66
C ASN A 245 14.62 5.60 -21.22
N ALA A 246 14.36 4.71 -22.17
CA ALA A 246 13.78 3.40 -21.91
C ALA A 246 14.57 2.35 -22.69
N TYR A 247 14.74 1.17 -22.09
CA TYR A 247 15.26 -0.01 -22.77
C TYR A 247 14.24 -1.13 -22.64
N VAL A 248 13.77 -1.62 -23.78
CA VAL A 248 12.72 -2.62 -23.87
C VAL A 248 13.31 -3.89 -24.51
N LYS A 249 13.12 -5.03 -23.85
CA LYS A 249 13.68 -6.32 -24.25
C LYS A 249 12.63 -7.41 -24.16
N HIS A 250 12.25 -7.99 -25.29
CA HIS A 250 11.36 -9.14 -25.33
C HIS A 250 12.09 -10.35 -25.91
N THR A 251 11.90 -11.47 -25.23
CA THR A 251 12.41 -12.80 -25.61
C THR A 251 11.29 -13.84 -25.69
N ILE A 252 10.05 -13.40 -25.47
CA ILE A 252 8.82 -14.18 -25.51
C ILE A 252 7.97 -13.75 -26.72
N ASP A 253 7.14 -14.66 -27.21
CA ASP A 253 6.15 -14.37 -28.25
C ASP A 253 4.92 -13.64 -27.66
N GLY A 254 4.13 -12.98 -28.51
CA GLY A 254 2.83 -12.41 -28.10
C GLY A 254 2.88 -10.99 -27.51
N PHE A 255 4.07 -10.39 -27.41
CA PHE A 255 4.24 -8.98 -27.04
C PHE A 255 3.41 -8.05 -27.94
N SER A 256 2.68 -7.11 -27.32
CA SER A 256 1.84 -6.11 -28.00
C SER A 256 2.67 -4.98 -28.60
N THR A 257 2.95 -3.91 -27.86
CA THR A 257 3.71 -2.77 -28.37
C THR A 257 4.72 -2.18 -27.37
N VAL A 258 5.69 -1.44 -27.91
CA VAL A 258 6.68 -0.73 -27.08
C VAL A 258 6.04 0.49 -26.40
N VAL A 259 5.09 1.13 -27.08
CA VAL A 259 4.42 2.35 -26.62
C VAL A 259 2.98 2.36 -27.13
N GLU A 260 2.02 2.44 -26.21
CA GLU A 260 0.62 2.80 -26.46
C GLU A 260 0.29 4.17 -25.81
N ALA A 261 -0.75 4.85 -26.30
CA ALA A 261 -1.00 6.29 -26.10
C ALA A 261 -2.43 6.76 -26.42
#